data_AF-A0A7L1M3R9-F1
#
_entry.id   AF-A0A7L1M3R9-F1
#
_cell.length_a   1.000
_cell.length_b   1.000
_cell.length_c   1.000
_cell.angle_alpha   90.00
_cell.angle_beta   90.00
_cell.angle_gamma   90.00
#
_symmetry.space_group_name_H-M   'P 1'
#
loop_
_entity.id
_entity.type
_entity.pdbx_description
1 polymer ?
#
loop_
_entity_poly.entity_id
_entity_poly.type
_entity_poly.pdbx_seq_one_letter_code
_entity_poly.pdbx_strand_id
1 'polypeptide(L)' 'RSLDLTGPLLLGGVPTLPESFPIRSRHFVGCMSHLHIDQHPVDMAAFIANNGTLPG' A
#
# COMPACT_ATOMS: atom_id res chain seq x y z
N ARG A 1 -20.07 3.58 -11.19
CA ARG A 1 -19.79 3.72 -9.75
C ARG A 1 -18.35 4.19 -9.64
N SER A 2 -18.14 5.42 -9.15
CA SER A 2 -16.81 5.93 -8.81
C SER A 2 -16.42 5.39 -7.44
N LEU A 3 -15.14 5.13 -7.23
CA LEU A 3 -14.59 4.87 -5.91
C LEU A 3 -13.96 6.20 -5.44
N ASP A 4 -14.66 6.91 -4.57
CA ASP A 4 -14.14 8.18 -4.04
C ASP A 4 -13.10 7.85 -2.96
N LEU A 5 -11.84 7.84 -3.40
CA LEU A 5 -10.68 7.61 -2.54
C LEU A 5 -10.29 8.92 -1.86
N THR A 6 -10.36 8.95 -0.53
CA THR A 6 -9.95 10.10 0.29
C THR A 6 -8.60 9.91 0.97
N GLY A 7 -8.03 8.71 0.88
CA GLY A 7 -6.79 8.31 1.56
C GLY A 7 -5.64 7.97 0.61
N PRO A 8 -4.41 7.87 1.13
CA PRO A 8 -3.24 7.48 0.34
C PRO A 8 -3.31 6.01 -0.07
N LEU A 9 -2.60 5.67 -1.16
CA LEU A 9 -2.32 4.29 -1.52
C LEU A 9 -1.37 3.68 -0.47
N LEU A 10 -1.77 2.53 0.08
CA LEU A 10 -0.95 1.74 0.99
C LEU A 10 -0.40 0.53 0.23
N LEU A 11 0.91 0.32 0.31
CA LEU A 11 1.59 -0.77 -0.39
C LEU A 11 2.44 -1.59 0.59
N GLY A 12 2.33 -2.92 0.53
CA GLY A 12 3.10 -3.83 1.39
C GLY A 12 2.58 -4.01 2.81
N GLY A 13 1.60 -3.21 3.23
CA GLY A 13 0.94 -3.40 4.51
C GLY A 13 -0.07 -2.30 4.80
N VAL A 14 -0.71 -2.41 5.95
CA VAL A 14 -1.64 -1.41 6.47
C VAL A 14 -1.11 -0.83 7.79
N PRO A 15 -1.45 0.43 8.12
CA PRO A 15 -1.12 1.00 9.42
C PRO A 15 -1.85 0.25 10.55
N THR A 16 -1.56 0.62 11.78
CA THR A 16 -2.33 0.14 12.93
C THR A 16 -3.81 0.48 12.75
N LEU A 17 -4.64 -0.56 12.62
CA LEU A 17 -6.09 -0.42 12.51
C LEU A 17 -6.73 -0.66 13.89
N PRO A 18 -7.96 -0.15 14.11
CA PRO A 18 -8.75 -0.50 15.29
C PRO A 18 -8.88 -2.01 15.44
N GLU A 19 -8.92 -2.51 16.68
CA GLU A 19 -9.03 -3.96 16.95
C GLU A 19 -10.30 -4.60 16.35
N SER A 20 -11.35 -3.81 16.13
CA SER A 20 -12.58 -4.26 15.48
C SER A 20 -12.44 -4.50 13.98
N PHE A 21 -11.32 -4.11 13.36
CA PHE A 21 -11.15 -4.23 11.92
C PHE A 21 -10.78 -5.68 11.52
N PRO A 22 -11.60 -6.36 10.70
CA PRO A 22 -11.51 -7.81 10.51
C PRO A 22 -10.43 -8.19 9.49
N ILE A 23 -9.15 -8.02 9.85
CA ILE A 23 -8.02 -8.43 9.00
C ILE A 23 -7.07 -9.37 9.75
N ARG A 24 -6.66 -10.44 9.07
CA ARG A 24 -5.70 -11.42 9.60
C ARG A 24 -4.25 -11.09 9.23
N SER A 25 -4.03 -10.56 8.04
CA SER A 25 -2.70 -10.25 7.51
C SER A 25 -2.54 -8.73 7.37
N ARG A 26 -1.60 -8.16 8.11
CA ARG A 26 -1.33 -6.71 8.13
C ARG A 26 -0.17 -6.29 7.24
N HIS A 27 0.72 -7.23 6.94
CA HIS A 27 1.95 -6.99 6.19
C HIS A 27 2.12 -8.05 5.11
N PHE A 28 2.68 -7.65 4.00
CA PHE A 28 3.15 -8.52 2.93
C PHE A 28 4.67 -8.69 3.07
N VAL A 29 5.13 -9.94 2.97
CA VAL A 29 6.56 -10.28 2.99
C VAL A 29 6.90 -10.89 1.62
N GLY A 30 7.67 -10.15 0.83
CA GLY A 30 8.04 -10.52 -0.54
C GLY A 30 8.39 -9.27 -1.36
N CYS A 31 8.69 -9.47 -2.64
CA CYS A 31 9.01 -8.38 -3.57
C CYS A 31 7.77 -8.01 -4.40
N MET A 32 7.57 -6.72 -4.63
CA MET A 32 6.56 -6.18 -5.54
C MET A 32 7.27 -5.38 -6.64
N SER A 33 6.78 -5.43 -7.87
CA SER A 33 7.34 -4.69 -9.00
C SER A 33 6.26 -4.39 -10.03
N HIS A 34 6.54 -3.47 -10.96
CA HIS A 34 5.69 -3.14 -12.11
C HIS A 34 4.26 -2.69 -11.71
N LEU A 35 4.16 -1.76 -10.76
CA LEU A 35 2.87 -1.17 -10.38
C LEU A 35 2.42 -0.13 -11.43
N HIS A 36 1.23 -0.33 -12.00
CA HIS A 36 0.58 0.63 -12.90
C HIS A 36 -0.79 1.06 -12.33
N ILE A 37 -1.07 2.36 -12.35
CA ILE A 37 -2.38 2.94 -12.00
C ILE A 37 -2.84 3.78 -13.19
N ASP A 38 -4.06 3.53 -13.66
CA ASP A 38 -4.61 4.16 -14.86
C ASP A 38 -3.66 4.08 -16.07
N GLN A 39 -2.98 2.93 -16.22
CA GLN A 39 -1.94 2.64 -17.23
C GLN A 39 -0.61 3.40 -17.05
N HIS A 40 -0.49 4.28 -16.06
CA HIS A 40 0.74 5.00 -15.77
C HIS A 40 1.61 4.21 -14.79
N PRO A 41 2.91 4.02 -15.07
CA PRO A 41 3.82 3.38 -14.12
C PRO A 41 3.99 4.26 -12.88
N VAL A 42 3.99 3.63 -11.71
CA VAL A 42 4.20 4.29 -10.42
C VAL A 42 5.64 4.08 -9.98
N ASP A 43 6.35 5.16 -9.64
CA ASP A 43 7.63 5.06 -8.95
C ASP A 43 7.40 4.56 -7.51
N MET A 44 7.69 3.29 -7.29
CA MET A 44 7.50 2.61 -6.00
C MET A 44 8.46 3.10 -4.91
N ALA A 45 9.52 3.86 -5.26
CA ALA A 45 10.41 4.49 -4.29
C ALA A 45 9.95 5.90 -3.87
N ALA A 46 9.00 6.50 -4.58
CA ALA A 46 8.46 7.84 -4.32
C ALA A 46 7.34 7.82 -3.26
N PHE A 47 7.64 7.37 -2.04
CA PHE A 47 6.66 7.30 -0.95
C PHE A 47 6.55 8.62 -0.17
N ILE A 48 5.34 8.90 0.37
CA ILE A 48 5.11 10.01 1.32
C ILE A 48 5.49 9.57 2.75
N ALA A 49 5.32 8.28 3.08
CA ALA A 49 5.75 7.68 4.34
C ALA A 49 6.14 6.22 4.13
N ASN A 50 7.25 5.80 4.76
CA ASN A 50 7.74 4.43 4.74
C ASN A 50 8.03 3.96 6.17
N ASN A 51 7.03 3.36 6.81
CA ASN A 51 7.13 2.89 8.19
C ASN A 51 7.60 1.42 8.24
N GLY A 52 8.75 1.13 7.64
CA GLY A 52 9.41 -0.19 7.76
C GLY A 52 9.30 -1.11 6.55
N THR A 53 8.95 -0.60 5.37
CA THR A 53 9.14 -1.33 4.11
C THR A 53 10.55 -1.09 3.55
N LEU A 54 11.14 -2.12 2.94
CA LEU A 54 12.45 -2.04 2.32
C LEU A 54 12.30 -2.32 0.82
N PRO A 55 13.11 -1.66 -0.03
CA PRO A 55 13.23 -2.10 -1.42
C PRO A 55 13.74 -3.54 -1.43
N GLY A 56 13.06 -4.38 -2.21
CA GLY A 56 13.37 -5.80 -2.37
C GLY A 56 14.31 -6.10 -3.53
#